data_AF-A0A6J7I244-F1
#
_entry.id   AF-A0A6J7I244-F1
#
_cell.length_a   1.000
_cell.length_b   1.000
_cell.length_c   1.000
_cell.angle_alpha   90.00
_cell.angle_beta   90.00
_cell.angle_gamma   90.00
#
_symmetry.space_group_name_H-M   'P 1'
#
loop_
_entity.id
_entity.type
_entity.pdbx_description
1 polymer ?
#
loop_
_entity_poly.entity_id
_entity_poly.type
_entity_poly.pdbx_seq_one_letter_code
_entity_poly.pdbx_strand_id
1 'polypeptide(L)' 'MAATSTGAHLVKTKLEERPPRGRYRVRVYATDAAGNQAKPIYRTLSLR' A
#
# COMPACT_ATOMS: atom_id res chain seq x y z
N MET A 1 26.53 0.85 -15.33
CA MET A 1 25.14 0.43 -15.12
C MET A 1 24.91 0.30 -13.62
N ALA A 2 24.25 1.27 -12.99
CA ALA A 2 23.98 1.22 -11.56
C ALA A 2 22.72 0.39 -11.29
N ALA A 3 22.85 -0.67 -10.49
CA ALA A 3 21.70 -1.42 -10.00
C ALA A 3 20.94 -0.54 -9.00
N THR A 4 19.79 -0.01 -9.41
CA THR A 4 18.88 0.68 -8.51
C THR A 4 18.33 -0.37 -7.54
N SER A 5 18.73 -0.30 -6.27
CA SER A 5 18.12 -1.10 -5.22
C SER A 5 16.65 -0.71 -5.12
N THR A 6 15.75 -1.51 -5.72
CA THR A 6 14.32 -1.43 -5.45
C THR A 6 14.06 -1.98 -4.06
N GLY A 7 14.49 -1.23 -3.05
CA GLY A 7 14.08 -1.47 -1.67
C GLY A 7 12.63 -1.07 -1.55
N ALA A 8 11.72 -2.03 -1.41
CA ALA A 8 10.36 -1.74 -1.03
C ALA A 8 10.38 -1.05 0.35
N HIS A 9 10.20 0.28 0.39
CA HIS A 9 10.09 1.02 1.63
C HIS A 9 8.70 0.77 2.22
N LEU A 10 8.62 -0.11 3.21
CA LEU A 10 7.36 -0.41 3.90
C LEU A 10 7.04 0.72 4.89
N VAL A 11 6.19 1.64 4.47
CA VAL A 11 5.59 2.62 5.39
C VAL A 11 4.53 1.92 6.22
N LYS A 12 4.78 1.75 7.52
CA LYS A 12 3.76 1.28 8.46
C LYS A 12 2.89 2.48 8.85
N THR A 13 1.75 2.62 8.19
CA THR A 13 0.75 3.61 8.61
C THR A 13 0.00 3.05 9.81
N LYS A 14 0.17 3.70 10.97
CA LYS A 14 -0.72 3.49 12.11
C LYS A 14 -1.98 4.29 11.83
N LEU A 15 -3.13 3.63 11.90
CA LEU A 15 -4.40 4.36 11.90
C LEU A 15 -4.51 5.06 13.27
N GLU A 16 -4.76 6.37 13.24
CA GLU A 16 -4.97 7.21 14.44
C GLU A 16 -6.01 6.56 15.36
N GLU A 17 -7.09 6.08 14.76
CA GLU A 17 -8.14 5.32 15.42
C GLU A 17 -8.27 3.93 14.80
N ARG A 18 -8.47 2.92 15.66
CA ARG A 18 -8.72 1.56 15.19
C ARG A 18 -10.10 1.52 14.52
N PRO A 19 -10.22 1.12 13.25
CA PRO A 19 -11.51 1.00 12.60
C PRO A 19 -12.38 -0.03 13.33
N PRO A 20 -13.71 0.10 13.25
CA PRO A 20 -14.64 -0.91 13.73
C PRO A 20 -14.31 -2.33 13.22
N ARG A 21 -14.82 -3.33 13.92
CA ARG A 21 -14.77 -4.71 13.43
C ARG A 21 -15.51 -4.81 12.11
N GLY A 22 -14.93 -5.50 11.14
CA GLY A 22 -15.54 -5.59 9.81
C GLY A 22 -14.59 -6.07 8.73
N ARG A 23 -15.12 -6.15 7.51
CA ARG A 23 -14.38 -6.57 6.32
C ARG A 23 -14.14 -5.36 5.43
N TYR A 24 -12.87 -5.07 5.18
CA TYR A 24 -12.41 -3.90 4.44
C TYR A 24 -11.79 -4.31 3.12
N ARG A 25 -12.03 -3.51 2.08
CA ARG A 25 -11.34 -3.62 0.79
C ARG A 25 -10.35 -2.47 0.66
N VAL A 26 -9.07 -2.79 0.73
CA VAL A 26 -7.97 -1.84 0.57
C VAL A 26 -7.54 -1.83 -0.88
N ARG A 27 -7.51 -0.64 -1.48
CA ARG A 27 -6.91 -0.41 -2.80
C ARG A 27 -5.49 0.10 -2.59
N VAL A 28 -4.52 -0.56 -3.21
CA VAL A 28 -3.10 -0.16 -3.18
C VAL A 28 -2.67 0.19 -4.59
N TYR A 29 -2.05 1.36 -4.76
CA TYR A 29 -1.44 1.82 -6.00
C TYR A 29 -0.09 2.45 -5.68
N ALA A 30 0.79 2.50 -6.68
CA ALA A 30 2.11 3.11 -6.58
C ALA A 30 2.35 3.99 -7.80
N THR A 31 3.10 5.05 -7.60
CA THR A 31 3.57 5.96 -8.65
C THR A 31 5.08 6.03 -8.55
N ASP A 32 5.78 5.89 -9.67
CA ASP A 32 7.25 6.01 -9.70
C ASP A 32 7.72 7.48 -9.70
N ALA A 33 9.03 7.70 -9.62
CA ALA A 33 9.61 9.05 -9.60
C ALA A 33 9.40 9.84 -10.90
N ALA A 34 9.09 9.15 -12.01
CA ALA A 34 8.75 9.77 -13.29
C ALA A 34 7.25 10.05 -13.44
N GLY A 35 6.43 9.67 -12.45
CA GLY A 35 4.98 9.89 -12.44
C GLY A 35 4.17 8.75 -13.05
N ASN A 36 4.77 7.62 -13.44
CA ASN A 36 4.01 6.50 -14.00
C ASN A 36 3.25 5.76 -12.89
N GLN A 37 1.95 5.54 -13.09
CA GLN A 37 1.10 4.87 -12.12
C GLN A 37 0.92 3.38 -12.44
N ALA A 38 1.16 2.52 -11.44
CA ALA A 38 0.93 1.08 -11.55
C ALA A 38 -0.56 0.72 -11.50
N LYS A 39 -0.92 -0.42 -12.10
CA LYS A 39 -2.28 -1.00 -11.97
C LYS A 39 -2.59 -1.27 -10.49
N PRO A 40 -3.75 -0.82 -9.97
CA PRO A 40 -4.09 -1.02 -8.57
C PRO A 40 -4.30 -2.49 -8.23
N ILE A 41 -3.86 -2.89 -7.03
CA ILE A 41 -4.21 -4.17 -6.43
C ILE A 41 -5.23 -3.96 -5.33
N TYR A 42 -6.15 -4.90 -5.18
CA TYR A 42 -7.11 -4.91 -4.09
C TYR A 42 -6.74 -6.00 -3.09
N ARG A 43 -6.86 -5.68 -1.80
CA ARG A 43 -6.67 -6.59 -0.68
C ARG A 43 -7.88 -6.53 0.24
N THR A 44 -8.23 -7.67 0.79
CA THR A 44 -9.32 -7.76 1.76
C THR A 44 -8.73 -7.97 3.14
N LEU A 45 -9.09 -7.10 4.08
CA LEU A 45 -8.67 -7.18 5.47
C LEU A 45 -9.91 -7.42 6.34
N SER A 46 -9.84 -8.41 7.21
CA SER A 46 -10.87 -8.64 8.22
C SER A 46 -10.34 -8.16 9.56
N LEU A 47 -10.94 -7.13 10.12
CA LEU A 47 -10.64 -6.62 11.46
C LEU A 47 -11.57 -7.29 12.46
N ARG A 48 -10.98 -8.04 13.41
CA ARG A 48 -11.66 -8.69 14.53
C ARG A 48 -11.28 -8.03 15.84
#